data_AF-A0A1Q4DF89-F1
#
_entry.id   AF-A0A1Q4DF89-F1
#
_cell.length_a   1.000
_cell.length_b   1.000
_cell.length_c   1.000
_cell.angle_alpha   90.00
_cell.angle_beta   90.00
_cell.angle_gamma   90.00
#
_symmetry.space_group_name_H-M   'P 1'
#
loop_
_entity.id
_entity.type
_entity.pdbx_description
1 polymer ?
#
loop_
_entity_poly.entity_id
_entity_poly.type
_entity_poly.pdbx_seq_one_letter_code
_entity_poly.pdbx_strand_id
1 'polypeptide(L)'
;MKDATMTLATHDDLLPYHESPPLAGYVRPRQSADLASTMAERIMAFHPASDAEALKLLRASFPNSPLSLRVTALDFLNRRRAR
;
A
#
# COMPACT_ATOMS: atom_id res chain seq x y z
N MET A 1 26.94 51.70 22.29
CA MET A 1 25.80 50.91 22.80
C MET A 1 24.58 51.35 22.01
N LYS A 2 23.93 50.57 21.14
CA LYS A 2 23.97 49.14 20.85
C LYS A 2 23.49 48.95 19.40
N ASP A 3 24.28 48.21 18.63
CA ASP A 3 23.86 47.14 17.72
C ASP A 3 22.71 47.41 16.74
N ALA A 4 23.08 47.80 15.51
CA ALA A 4 22.26 47.53 14.33
C ALA A 4 22.60 46.11 13.84
N THR A 5 22.05 45.10 14.51
CA THR A 5 22.18 43.70 14.12
C THR A 5 21.36 43.46 12.84
N MET A 6 22.07 43.14 11.77
CA MET A 6 21.53 42.52 10.55
C MET A 6 20.73 41.26 10.94
N THR A 7 19.41 41.35 10.92
CA THR A 7 18.55 40.15 10.97
C THR A 7 18.47 39.58 9.57
N LEU A 8 19.39 38.66 9.27
CA LEU A 8 19.25 37.70 8.18
C LEU A 8 18.00 36.86 8.48
N ALA A 9 16.88 37.17 7.82
CA ALA A 9 15.70 36.32 7.82
C ALA A 9 16.01 35.09 6.95
N THR A 10 16.67 34.11 7.54
CA THR A 10 16.62 32.72 7.08
C THR A 10 15.22 32.16 7.33
N HIS A 11 14.90 31.07 6.64
CA HIS A 11 13.62 30.33 6.61
C HIS A 11 12.67 30.97 5.59
N ASP A 12 12.87 30.72 4.29
CA ASP A 12 12.40 29.47 3.66
C ASP A 12 10.96 29.17 4.11
N ASP A 13 10.13 30.19 3.90
CA ASP A 13 8.74 30.25 4.31
C ASP A 13 7.93 29.40 3.33
N LEU A 14 7.76 28.13 3.73
CA LEU A 14 6.53 27.39 3.58
C LEU A 14 5.95 27.42 2.16
N LEU A 15 6.54 26.61 1.26
CA LEU A 15 5.68 25.95 0.28
C LEU A 15 4.54 25.31 1.10
N PRO A 16 3.27 25.69 0.86
CA PRO A 16 2.18 25.10 1.61
C PRO A 16 2.35 23.62 1.44
N TYR A 17 2.36 22.86 2.54
CA TYR A 17 2.18 21.42 2.46
C TYR A 17 0.90 21.23 1.65
N HIS A 18 1.04 21.02 0.34
CA HIS A 18 -0.02 20.49 -0.46
C HIS A 18 -0.14 19.11 0.16
N GLU A 19 -1.09 18.97 1.08
CA GLU A 19 -1.69 17.69 1.36
C GLU A 19 -2.21 17.26 -0.01
N SER A 20 -1.36 16.57 -0.76
CA SER A 20 -1.66 16.14 -2.10
C SER A 20 -2.99 15.42 -1.95
N PRO A 21 -4.06 15.88 -2.63
CA PRO A 21 -5.34 15.21 -2.56
C PRO A 21 -5.07 13.75 -2.85
N PRO A 22 -5.69 12.79 -2.14
CA PRO A 22 -5.36 11.39 -2.29
C PRO A 22 -5.50 11.07 -3.77
N LEU A 23 -4.35 10.90 -4.45
CA LEU A 23 -4.31 10.49 -5.83
C LEU A 23 -5.14 9.22 -5.85
N ALA A 24 -6.28 9.26 -6.54
CA ALA A 24 -7.25 8.18 -6.59
C ALA A 24 -6.52 6.89 -7.01
N GLY A 25 -6.03 6.11 -6.03
CA GLY A 25 -5.05 5.05 -6.30
C GLY A 25 -4.05 4.76 -5.18
N TYR A 26 -3.67 5.73 -4.34
CA TYR A 26 -2.85 5.44 -3.15
C TYR A 26 -3.73 4.97 -1.99
N VAL A 27 -4.08 3.68 -2.02
CA VAL A 27 -4.62 2.98 -0.86
C VAL A 27 -3.58 3.08 0.27
N ARG A 28 -3.98 3.53 1.47
CA ARG A 28 -3.03 3.64 2.59
C ARG A 28 -2.41 2.25 2.87
N PRO A 29 -1.13 2.14 3.27
CA PRO A 29 -0.46 0.86 3.49
C PRO A 29 -1.25 -0.13 4.35
N ARG A 30 -1.90 0.36 5.41
CA ARG A 30 -2.76 -0.44 6.29
C ARG A 30 -4.02 -0.93 5.57
N GLN A 31 -4.71 -0.06 4.84
CA GLN A 31 -5.89 -0.43 4.06
C GLN A 31 -5.56 -1.46 2.96
N SER A 32 -4.39 -1.33 2.33
CA SER A 32 -3.93 -2.31 1.34
C SER A 32 -3.59 -3.67 1.94
N ALA A 33 -3.07 -3.69 3.18
CA ALA A 33 -2.81 -4.93 3.91
C ALA A 33 -4.13 -5.63 4.29
N ASP A 34 -5.11 -4.87 4.80
CA ASP A 34 -6.44 -5.40 5.14
C ASP A 34 -7.12 -5.99 3.90
N LEU A 35 -7.10 -5.26 2.78
CA LEU A 35 -7.67 -5.72 1.51
C LEU A 35 -6.95 -6.97 0.96
N ALA A 36 -5.62 -7.00 1.03
CA ALA A 36 -4.83 -8.17 0.62
C ALA A 36 -5.14 -9.40 1.49
N SER A 37 -5.36 -9.21 2.80
CA SER A 37 -5.80 -10.29 3.71
C SER A 37 -7.17 -10.82 3.31
N THR A 38 -8.15 -9.95 3.04
CA THR A 38 -9.48 -10.38 2.57
C THR A 38 -9.41 -11.12 1.23
N MET A 39 -8.56 -10.67 0.30
CA MET A 39 -8.35 -11.38 -0.97
C MET A 39 -7.77 -12.78 -0.73
N ALA A 40 -6.79 -12.90 0.15
CA ALA A 40 -6.19 -14.18 0.52
C ALA A 40 -7.22 -15.13 1.14
N GLU A 41 -8.05 -14.66 2.07
CA GLU A 41 -9.13 -15.46 2.66
C GLU A 41 -10.12 -15.99 1.62
N ARG A 42 -10.53 -15.14 0.68
CA ARG A 42 -11.42 -15.56 -0.42
C ARG A 42 -10.78 -16.64 -1.28
N ILE A 43 -9.49 -16.51 -1.59
CA ILE A 43 -8.78 -17.49 -2.43
C ILE A 43 -8.54 -18.81 -1.69
N MET A 44 -8.34 -18.80 -0.38
CA MET A 44 -8.21 -20.04 0.40
C MET A 44 -9.43 -20.95 0.29
N ALA A 45 -10.64 -20.40 0.10
CA ALA A 45 -11.85 -21.21 -0.11
C ALA A 45 -11.75 -22.15 -1.32
N PHE A 46 -10.95 -21.81 -2.33
CA PHE A 46 -10.72 -22.61 -3.53
C PHE A 46 -9.62 -23.66 -3.37
N HIS A 47 -8.94 -23.72 -2.22
CA HIS A 47 -7.85 -24.66 -1.93
C HIS A 47 -6.79 -24.75 -3.05
N PRO A 48 -6.12 -23.63 -3.42
CA PRO A 48 -5.08 -23.68 -4.43
C PRO A 48 -3.98 -24.66 -4.03
N ALA A 49 -3.60 -25.55 -4.96
CA ALA A 49 -2.55 -26.54 -4.78
C ALA A 49 -1.14 -25.94 -4.91
N SER A 50 -1.01 -24.75 -5.51
CA SER A 50 0.27 -24.06 -5.70
C SER A 50 0.15 -22.54 -5.65
N ASP A 51 1.28 -21.86 -5.53
CA ASP A 51 1.36 -20.38 -5.58
C ASP A 51 0.97 -19.83 -6.96
N ALA A 52 1.37 -20.53 -8.02
CA ALA A 52 1.01 -20.16 -9.39
C ALA A 52 -0.51 -20.24 -9.61
N GLU A 53 -1.15 -21.27 -9.06
CA GLU A 53 -2.60 -21.40 -9.08
C GLU A 53 -3.28 -20.33 -8.22
N ALA A 54 -2.78 -20.07 -7.01
CA ALA A 54 -3.28 -19.00 -6.15
C ALA A 54 -3.22 -17.63 -6.87
N LEU A 55 -2.11 -17.33 -7.57
CA LEU A 55 -1.98 -16.08 -8.33
C LEU A 55 -2.94 -16.03 -9.52
N LYS A 56 -3.16 -17.14 -10.23
CA LYS A 56 -4.17 -17.24 -11.29
C LYS A 56 -5.57 -16.95 -10.74
N LEU A 57 -5.93 -17.56 -9.61
CA LEU A 57 -7.21 -17.34 -8.95
C LEU A 57 -7.38 -15.89 -8.46
N LEU A 58 -6.31 -15.27 -7.93
CA LEU A 58 -6.31 -13.84 -7.56
C LEU A 58 -6.54 -12.95 -8.78
N ARG A 59 -5.89 -13.24 -9.92
CA ARG A 59 -6.06 -12.48 -11.16
C ARG A 59 -7.47 -12.63 -11.73
N ALA A 60 -8.03 -13.84 -11.70
CA ALA A 60 -9.37 -14.13 -12.19
C ALA A 60 -10.46 -13.52 -11.29
N SER A 61 -10.29 -13.61 -9.97
CA SER A 61 -11.28 -13.12 -9.00
C SER A 61 -11.24 -11.60 -8.81
N PHE A 62 -10.10 -10.96 -9.08
CA PHE A 62 -9.87 -9.54 -8.85
C PHE A 62 -9.13 -8.87 -10.03
N PRO A 63 -9.72 -8.83 -11.24
CA PRO A 63 -9.04 -8.34 -12.44
C PRO A 63 -8.69 -6.85 -12.35
N ASN A 64 -9.52 -6.05 -11.67
CA ASN A 64 -9.36 -4.61 -11.53
C ASN A 64 -8.40 -4.21 -10.39
N SER A 65 -7.91 -5.17 -9.62
CA SER A 65 -6.98 -4.89 -8.53
C SER A 65 -5.55 -4.69 -9.06
N PRO A 66 -4.77 -3.75 -8.49
CA PRO A 66 -3.38 -3.57 -8.90
C PRO A 66 -2.55 -4.83 -8.65
N LEU A 67 -1.50 -5.04 -9.46
CA LEU A 67 -0.64 -6.21 -9.36
C LEU A 67 0.01 -6.31 -7.97
N SER A 68 0.45 -5.18 -7.41
CA SER A 68 1.05 -5.10 -6.08
C SER A 68 0.15 -5.70 -5.00
N LEU A 69 -1.14 -5.35 -5.01
CA LEU A 69 -2.11 -5.86 -4.04
C LEU A 69 -2.32 -7.38 -4.15
N ARG A 70 -2.33 -7.91 -5.39
CA ARG A 70 -2.42 -9.36 -5.62
C ARG A 70 -1.17 -10.10 -5.13
N VAL A 71 0.02 -9.53 -5.33
CA VAL A 71 1.26 -10.12 -4.81
C VAL A 71 1.30 -10.07 -3.28
N THR A 72 0.83 -8.98 -2.66
CA THR A 72 0.69 -8.90 -1.21
C THR A 72 -0.29 -9.96 -0.67
N ALA A 73 -1.41 -10.18 -1.36
CA ALA A 73 -2.35 -11.24 -0.99
C ALA A 73 -1.71 -12.65 -1.09
N LEU A 74 -0.89 -12.89 -2.12
CA LEU A 74 -0.12 -14.13 -2.24
C LEU A 74 0.89 -14.30 -1.09
N ASP A 75 1.58 -13.24 -0.68
CA ASP A 75 2.49 -13.26 0.46
C ASP A 75 1.76 -13.57 1.79
N PHE A 76 0.52 -13.09 1.96
CA PHE A 76 -0.33 -13.51 3.08
C PHE A 76 -0.67 -15.01 3.04
N LEU A 77 -1.01 -15.56 1.87
CA LEU A 77 -1.27 -16.99 1.70
C LEU A 77 -0.05 -17.83 2.08
N ASN A 78 1.13 -17.42 1.61
CA ASN A 78 2.38 -18.15 1.84
C ASN A 78 2.78 -18.13 3.33
N ARG A 79 2.64 -16.98 3.99
CA ARG A 79 2.87 -16.88 5.44
C ARG A 79 1.89 -17.70 6.27
N ARG A 80 0.67 -17.92 5.77
CA ARG A 80 -0.33 -18.76 6.46
C ARG A 80 -0.07 -20.26 6.28
N ARG A 81 0.46 -20.67 5.13
CA ARG A 81 0.87 -22.06 4.86
C ARG A 81 2.13 -22.49 5.60
N ALA A 82 3.00 -21.53 5.94
CA ALA A 82 4.22 -21.78 6.70
C ALA A 82 3.99 -21.94 8.22
N ARG A 83 2.76 -21.72 8.69
CA ARG A 83 2.36 -21.92 10.10
C ARG A 83 1.62 -23.24 10.25
#